data_AF-A0AA41HKL0-F1
#
_entry.id   AF-A0AA41HKL0-F1
#
_cell.length_a   1.000
_cell.length_b   1.000
_cell.length_c   1.000
_cell.angle_alpha   90.00
_cell.angle_beta   90.00
_cell.angle_gamma   90.00
#
_symmetry.space_group_name_H-M   'P 1'
#
loop_
_entity.id
_entity.type
_entity.pdbx_description
1 polymer ?
#
loop_
_entity_poly.entity_id
_entity_poly.type
_entity_poly.pdbx_seq_one_letter_code
_entity_poly.pdbx_strand_id
1 'polypeptide(L)'
;QHGAPLAAITPTGREQAPPLSLAQQRLWFLAQLDAAAGAAYHLPAALRLRGALDLPALRATLDRLVARHESLRTTFVERDGAPV
;
A
#
# COMPACT_ATOMS: atom_id res chain seq x y z
N GLN A 1 -29.84 17.06 17.11
CA GLN A 1 -28.56 17.74 17.38
C GLN A 1 -27.61 17.32 16.28
N HIS A 2 -27.39 18.17 15.26
CA HIS A 2 -26.47 17.85 14.16
C HIS A 2 -25.05 18.12 14.65
N GLY A 3 -24.21 17.08 14.69
CA GLY A 3 -22.80 17.21 15.08
C GLY A 3 -22.08 18.21 14.19
N ALA A 4 -21.18 19.01 14.80
CA ALA A 4 -20.36 19.97 14.06
C ALA A 4 -19.62 19.28 12.90
N PRO A 5 -19.43 19.97 11.76
CA PRO A 5 -18.77 19.39 10.60
C PRO A 5 -17.34 18.96 10.96
N LEU A 6 -16.97 17.74 10.56
CA LEU A 6 -15.62 17.22 10.74
C LEU A 6 -14.63 18.09 9.96
N ALA A 7 -13.47 18.36 10.56
CA ALA A 7 -12.39 19.07 9.89
C ALA A 7 -11.94 18.32 8.62
N ALA A 8 -11.59 19.07 7.58
CA ALA A 8 -11.09 18.50 6.33
C ALA A 8 -9.76 17.77 6.55
N ILE A 9 -9.61 16.62 5.90
CA ILE A 9 -8.33 15.90 5.85
C ILE A 9 -7.40 16.68 4.93
N THR A 10 -6.30 17.17 5.47
CA THR A 10 -5.28 17.92 4.74
C THR A 10 -4.05 17.04 4.49
N PRO A 11 -3.25 17.33 3.46
CA PRO A 11 -1.99 16.63 3.24
C PRO A 11 -1.05 16.82 4.44
N THR A 12 -0.53 15.71 4.97
CA THR A 12 0.51 15.73 6.01
C THR A 12 1.89 15.59 5.37
N GLY A 13 2.89 16.30 5.93
CA GLY A 13 4.30 16.19 5.54
C GLY A 13 4.84 14.76 5.72
N ARG A 14 5.98 14.48 5.06
CA ARG A 14 6.63 13.14 5.03
C ARG A 14 7.98 13.13 5.75
N GLU A 15 8.18 14.07 6.67
CA GLU A 15 9.42 14.20 7.44
C GLU A 15 9.66 13.00 8.36
N GLN A 16 8.58 12.31 8.76
CA GLN A 16 8.58 11.12 9.58
C GLN A 16 7.66 10.06 8.97
N ALA A 17 7.98 8.79 9.16
CA ALA A 17 7.10 7.70 8.75
C ALA A 17 5.78 7.80 9.52
N PRO A 18 4.63 7.91 8.84
CA PRO A 18 3.35 7.95 9.54
C PRO A 18 3.10 6.62 10.26
N PRO A 19 2.38 6.63 11.38
CA PRO A 19 2.02 5.40 12.06
C PRO A 19 1.16 4.52 11.14
N LEU A 20 1.37 3.20 11.24
CA LEU A 20 0.54 2.24 10.52
C LEU A 20 -0.93 2.35 10.98
N SER A 21 -1.84 2.27 10.01
CA SER A 21 -3.25 2.05 10.30
C SER A 21 -3.46 0.70 11.00
N LEU A 22 -4.57 0.57 11.73
CA LEU A 22 -4.94 -0.69 12.40
C LEU A 22 -5.00 -1.88 11.42
N ALA A 23 -5.45 -1.66 10.19
CA ALA A 23 -5.48 -2.69 9.16
C ALA A 23 -4.07 -3.14 8.76
N GLN A 24 -3.12 -2.21 8.62
CA GLN A 24 -1.73 -2.53 8.31
C GLN A 24 -1.06 -3.28 9.46
N GLN A 25 -1.27 -2.87 10.71
CA GLN A 25 -0.73 -3.58 11.89
C GLN A 25 -1.24 -5.01 11.98
N ARG A 26 -2.55 -5.21 11.74
CA ARG A 26 -3.16 -6.55 11.74
C ARG A 26 -2.57 -7.44 10.64
N LEU A 27 -2.44 -6.93 9.42
CA LEU A 27 -1.87 -7.70 8.31
C LEU A 27 -0.40 -8.05 8.56
N TRP A 28 0.38 -7.11 9.11
CA TRP A 28 1.75 -7.37 9.51
C TRP A 28 1.83 -8.49 10.55
N PHE A 29 1.01 -8.42 11.60
CA PHE A 29 0.96 -9.46 12.63
C PHE A 29 0.60 -10.84 12.06
N LEU A 30 -0.40 -10.91 11.16
CA LEU A 30 -0.79 -12.16 10.50
C LEU A 30 0.35 -12.73 9.65
N ALA A 31 1.09 -11.88 8.93
CA ALA A 31 2.24 -12.29 8.14
C ALA A 31 3.40 -12.83 9.01
N GLN A 32 3.57 -12.31 10.24
CA GLN A 32 4.58 -12.80 11.18
C GLN A 32 4.20 -14.13 11.84
N LEU A 33 2.90 -14.40 12.03
CA LEU A 33 2.43 -15.66 12.63
C LEU A 33 2.59 -16.84 11.68
N ASP A 34 2.21 -16.68 10.42
CA ASP A 34 2.24 -17.71 9.40
C ASP A 34 2.29 -17.09 8.01
N ALA A 35 3.28 -17.47 7.22
CA ALA A 35 3.44 -17.02 5.84
C ALA A 35 2.20 -17.37 4.97
N ALA A 36 1.54 -18.50 5.24
CA ALA A 36 0.31 -18.88 4.52
C ALA A 36 -0.88 -17.97 4.90
N ALA A 37 -0.99 -17.56 6.16
CA ALA A 37 -1.99 -16.60 6.61
C ALA A 37 -1.79 -15.21 5.98
N GLY A 38 -0.53 -14.76 5.81
CA GLY A 38 -0.20 -13.54 5.08
C GLY A 38 -0.60 -13.61 3.60
N ALA A 39 -0.27 -14.72 2.92
CA ALA A 39 -0.56 -14.90 1.50
C ALA A 39 -2.06 -14.89 1.16
N ALA A 40 -2.93 -15.25 2.11
CA ALA A 40 -4.39 -15.19 1.95
C ALA A 40 -4.92 -13.78 1.66
N TYR A 41 -4.13 -12.73 1.95
CA TYR A 41 -4.49 -11.34 1.70
C TYR A 41 -3.89 -10.77 0.39
N HIS A 42 -3.23 -11.58 -0.42
CA HIS A 42 -2.87 -11.18 -1.78
C HIS A 42 -4.13 -11.00 -2.63
N LEU A 43 -4.19 -9.91 -3.41
CA LEU A 43 -5.27 -9.61 -4.34
C LEU A 43 -4.76 -9.73 -5.79
N PRO A 44 -4.50 -10.94 -6.31
CA PRO A 44 -4.01 -11.12 -7.66
C PRO A 44 -5.08 -10.72 -8.68
N ALA A 45 -4.65 -10.06 -9.76
CA ALA A 45 -5.49 -9.75 -10.91
C ALA A 45 -4.71 -10.00 -12.20
N ALA A 46 -5.42 -10.35 -13.28
CA ALA A 46 -4.83 -10.56 -14.60
C ALA A 46 -5.66 -9.84 -15.66
N LEU A 47 -4.98 -9.28 -16.67
CA LEU A 47 -5.61 -8.59 -17.79
C LEU A 47 -5.17 -9.25 -19.10
N ARG A 48 -6.14 -9.53 -19.97
CA ARG A 48 -5.87 -10.01 -21.33
C ARG A 48 -5.93 -8.84 -22.31
N LEU A 49 -4.76 -8.43 -22.79
CA LEU A 49 -4.62 -7.41 -23.83
C LEU A 49 -4.71 -8.07 -25.21
N ARG A 50 -5.36 -7.41 -26.17
CA ARG A 50 -5.48 -7.87 -27.56
C ARG A 50 -4.95 -6.79 -28.50
N GLY A 51 -4.15 -7.18 -29.49
CA GLY A 51 -3.53 -6.27 -30.44
C GLY A 51 -2.01 -6.13 -30.21
N ALA A 52 -1.40 -5.16 -30.89
CA ALA A 52 0.01 -4.86 -30.73
C ALA A 52 0.25 -4.20 -29.36
N LEU A 53 1.16 -4.77 -28.57
CA LEU A 53 1.54 -4.23 -27.27
C LEU A 53 2.90 -3.53 -27.37
N ASP A 54 2.92 -2.24 -27.07
CA ASP A 54 4.16 -1.49 -26.88
C ASP A 54 4.72 -1.80 -25.47
N LEU A 55 5.69 -2.71 -25.41
CA LEU A 55 6.32 -3.13 -24.16
C LEU A 55 7.10 -1.99 -23.46
N PRO A 56 7.92 -1.19 -24.17
CA PRO A 56 8.54 0.00 -23.57
C PRO A 56 7.54 0.95 -22.92
N ALA A 57 6.42 1.26 -23.60
CA ALA A 57 5.39 2.14 -23.06
C ALA A 57 4.68 1.53 -21.84
N LEU A 58 4.40 0.22 -21.87
CA LEU A 58 3.82 -0.49 -20.73
C LEU A 58 4.75 -0.42 -19.51
N ARG A 59 6.05 -0.69 -19.68
CA ARG A 59 7.04 -0.61 -18.60
C ARG A 59 7.07 0.80 -18.01
N ALA A 60 7.25 1.82 -18.84
CA ALA A 60 7.29 3.21 -18.39
C ALA A 60 6.01 3.63 -17.66
N THR A 61 4.85 3.09 -18.05
CA THR A 61 3.58 3.35 -17.37
C THR A 61 3.53 2.70 -15.99
N LEU A 62 3.94 1.45 -15.86
CA LEU A 62 4.02 0.77 -14.56
C LEU A 62 5.01 1.47 -13.63
N ASP A 63 6.18 1.87 -14.14
CA ASP A 63 7.18 2.60 -13.35
C ASP A 63 6.63 3.95 -12.86
N ARG A 64 5.87 4.66 -13.70
CA ARG A 64 5.18 5.90 -13.30
C ARG A 64 4.11 5.66 -12.23
N LEU A 65 3.38 4.54 -12.28
CA LEU A 65 2.41 4.19 -11.23
C LEU A 65 3.12 3.96 -9.90
N VAL A 66 4.20 3.17 -9.89
CA VAL A 66 5.00 2.93 -8.68
C VAL A 66 5.59 4.24 -8.13
N ALA A 67 6.10 5.12 -9.00
CA ALA A 67 6.63 6.42 -8.60
C ALA A 67 5.56 7.35 -8.01
N ARG A 68 4.36 7.37 -8.63
CA ARG A 68 3.23 8.21 -8.21
C ARG A 68 2.59 7.74 -6.91
N HIS A 69 2.44 6.44 -6.72
CA HIS A 69 1.72 5.85 -5.60
C HIS A 69 2.69 5.35 -4.53
N GLU A 70 2.80 6.11 -3.44
CA GLU A 70 3.64 5.71 -2.31
C GLU A 70 3.30 4.31 -1.79
N SER A 71 2.02 3.94 -1.72
CA SER A 71 1.58 2.64 -1.22
C SER A 71 2.18 1.45 -1.98
N LEU A 72 2.59 1.63 -3.25
CA LEU A 72 3.22 0.59 -4.07
C LEU A 72 4.73 0.45 -3.81
N ARG A 73 5.32 1.37 -3.05
CA ARG A 73 6.76 1.41 -2.71
C ARG A 73 6.99 1.49 -1.19
N THR A 74 5.96 1.28 -0.38
CA THR A 74 6.06 1.20 1.08
C THR A 74 6.46 -0.21 1.49
N THR A 75 7.46 -0.31 2.35
CA THR A 75 7.88 -1.56 3.01
C THR A 75 7.70 -1.41 4.51
N PHE A 76 7.33 -2.49 5.20
CA PHE A 76 7.22 -2.52 6.65
C PHE A 76 8.39 -3.28 7.24
N VAL A 77 9.02 -2.72 8.28
CA VAL A 77 10.11 -3.36 9.01
C VAL A 77 9.80 -3.37 10.50
N GLU A 78 10.36 -4.32 11.24
CA GLU A 78 10.27 -4.31 12.70
C GLU A 78 11.32 -3.36 13.29
N ARG A 79 10.91 -2.48 14.19
CA ARG A 79 11.79 -1.65 15.02
C ARG A 79 11.25 -1.63 16.45
N ASP A 80 12.08 -2.01 17.41
CA ASP A 80 11.72 -2.06 18.84
C ASP A 80 10.45 -2.87 19.13
N GLY A 81 10.23 -3.96 18.38
CA GLY A 81 9.07 -4.84 18.51
C GLY A 81 7.78 -4.30 17.88
N ALA A 82 7.83 -3.18 17.16
CA ALA A 82 6.70 -2.59 16.45
C ALA A 82 6.95 -2.49 14.93
N PRO A 83 5.92 -2.66 14.09
CA PRO A 83 6.04 -2.40 12.66
C PRO A 83 6.11 -0.90 12.38
N VAL A 84 7.08 -0.50 11.55
CA VAL A 84 7.29 0.86 11.06
C VAL A 84 7.41 0.91 9.54
#